data_AF-F6D6W7-F1
#
_entry.id   AF-F6D6W7-F1
#
_cell.length_a   1.000
_cell.length_b   1.000
_cell.length_c   1.000
_cell.angle_alpha   90.00
_cell.angle_beta   90.00
_cell.angle_gamma   90.00
#
_symmetry.space_group_name_H-M   'P 1'
#
loop_
_entity.id
_entity.type
_entity.pdbx_description
1 polymer ?
#
loop_
_entity_poly.entity_id
_entity_poly.type
_entity_poly.pdbx_seq_one_letter_code
_entity_poly.pdbx_strand_id
1 'polypeptide(L)'
;MPNKLKPNKKWIKTFLHGFIPSKYAFLTFLIFYFAGFIFAYVAPHLAQSNFNGGFLLGELDAKIQVPQTITLVYLENQFIHYLGAVSWGLFVNNMRTSFLCIFSGIAIVPVVLISLFSSLGAVTYLLILKVGIFKAFLIIFGSFHLYFEVLAAMLVIDAFLKFYGSFLISIREGSTRRFKNEVIYGVLPILLSIIVLLAVAAVLEVFWSTWWVYILTHSHVSWQNFYLGLYSCIVR
;
A
#
# COMPACT_ATOMS: atom_id res chain seq x y z
N MET A 1 15.40 -4.53 -41.16
CA MET A 1 15.44 -3.53 -40.07
C MET A 1 14.15 -3.65 -39.27
N PRO A 2 14.19 -3.91 -37.95
CA PRO A 2 12.97 -3.97 -37.15
C PRO A 2 12.38 -2.56 -37.01
N ASN A 3 11.11 -2.40 -37.40
CA ASN A 3 10.33 -1.19 -37.19
C ASN A 3 10.27 -0.89 -35.67
N LYS A 4 10.98 0.14 -35.23
CA LYS A 4 10.80 0.72 -33.89
C LYS A 4 9.40 1.34 -33.84
N LEU A 5 8.43 0.57 -33.35
CA LEU A 5 7.12 1.07 -32.93
C LEU A 5 7.37 2.19 -31.90
N LYS A 6 7.31 3.45 -32.35
CA LYS A 6 7.37 4.60 -31.46
C LYS A 6 6.11 4.55 -30.59
N PRO A 7 6.22 4.46 -29.26
CA PRO A 7 5.04 4.44 -28.40
C PRO A 7 4.25 5.73 -28.61
N ASN A 8 2.97 5.58 -28.96
CA ASN A 8 2.09 6.70 -29.26
C ASN A 8 1.95 7.58 -28.02
N LYS A 9 2.37 8.85 -28.09
CA LYS A 9 2.35 9.80 -26.95
C LYS A 9 0.97 9.91 -26.28
N LYS A 10 -0.11 9.67 -27.03
CA LYS A 10 -1.49 9.65 -26.52
C LYS A 10 -1.73 8.52 -25.52
N TRP A 11 -1.13 7.34 -25.75
CA TRP A 11 -1.27 6.16 -24.90
C TRP A 11 -0.55 6.33 -23.55
N ILE A 12 0.67 6.88 -23.57
CA ILE A 12 1.44 7.19 -22.36
C ILE A 12 0.69 8.19 -21.48
N LYS A 13 0.12 9.25 -22.08
CA LYS A 13 -0.66 10.25 -21.33
C LYS A 13 -1.89 9.62 -20.68
N THR A 14 -2.61 8.75 -21.38
CA THR A 14 -3.77 8.01 -20.84
C THR A 14 -3.36 7.04 -19.73
N PHE A 15 -2.23 6.34 -19.89
CA PHE A 15 -1.68 5.45 -18.87
C PHE A 15 -1.31 6.22 -17.59
N LEU A 16 -0.62 7.37 -17.73
CA LEU A 16 -0.27 8.24 -16.60
C LEU A 16 -1.50 8.84 -15.89
N HIS A 17 -2.57 9.16 -16.64
CA HIS A 17 -3.84 9.58 -16.03
C HIS A 17 -4.50 8.44 -15.24
N GLY A 18 -4.22 7.17 -15.58
CA GLY A 18 -4.71 6.00 -14.86
C GLY A 18 -4.19 5.88 -13.42
N PHE A 19 -3.14 6.63 -13.07
CA PHE A 19 -2.62 6.68 -11.69
C PHE A 19 -3.25 7.78 -10.84
N ILE A 20 -4.09 8.64 -11.41
CA ILE A 20 -4.70 9.75 -10.68
C ILE A 20 -6.04 9.27 -10.11
N PRO A 21 -6.18 9.20 -8.77
CA PRO A 21 -7.42 8.78 -8.15
C PRO A 21 -8.50 9.84 -8.34
N SER A 22 -9.76 9.42 -8.33
CA SER A 22 -10.89 10.35 -8.38
C SER A 22 -10.95 11.20 -7.11
N LYS A 23 -11.61 12.37 -7.22
CA LYS A 23 -11.90 13.23 -6.06
C LYS A 23 -12.67 12.50 -4.95
N TYR A 24 -13.47 11.48 -5.29
CA TYR A 24 -14.26 10.74 -4.30
C TYR A 24 -13.39 9.74 -3.53
N ALA A 25 -12.50 9.02 -4.22
CA ALA A 25 -11.52 8.15 -3.57
C ALA A 25 -10.57 8.96 -2.68
N PHE A 26 -10.11 10.12 -3.17
CA PHE A 26 -9.25 11.02 -2.39
C PHE A 26 -9.97 11.60 -1.15
N LEU A 27 -11.22 12.06 -1.29
CA LEU A 27 -12.01 12.53 -0.15
C LEU A 27 -12.24 11.42 0.88
N THR A 28 -12.52 10.19 0.40
CA THR A 28 -12.68 9.02 1.27
C THR A 28 -11.39 8.74 2.05
N PHE A 29 -10.24 8.79 1.38
CA PHE A 29 -8.94 8.68 2.04
C PHE A 29 -8.78 9.73 3.15
N LEU A 30 -9.03 11.01 2.87
CA LEU A 30 -8.89 12.08 3.86
C LEU A 30 -9.80 11.86 5.08
N ILE A 31 -11.06 11.48 4.86
CA ILE A 31 -12.03 11.24 5.94
C ILE A 31 -11.50 10.15 6.88
N PHE A 32 -11.10 9.00 6.34
CA PHE A 32 -10.65 7.87 7.16
C PHE A 32 -9.27 8.11 7.78
N TYR A 33 -8.38 8.81 7.08
CA TYR A 33 -7.10 9.26 7.62
C TYR A 33 -7.29 10.16 8.85
N PHE A 34 -8.10 11.21 8.74
CA PHE A 34 -8.36 12.11 9.88
C PHE A 34 -9.16 11.42 10.99
N ALA A 35 -10.08 10.51 10.66
CA ALA A 35 -10.78 9.71 11.66
C ALA A 35 -9.80 8.87 12.50
N GLY A 36 -8.84 8.21 11.85
CA GLY A 36 -7.79 7.46 12.53
C GLY A 36 -6.86 8.34 13.38
N PHE A 37 -6.48 9.51 12.85
CA PHE A 37 -5.69 10.50 13.58
C PHE A 37 -6.41 11.01 14.83
N ILE A 38 -7.69 11.40 14.70
CA ILE A 38 -8.52 11.88 15.81
C ILE A 38 -8.74 10.77 16.83
N PHE A 39 -8.98 9.53 16.39
CA PHE A 39 -9.11 8.39 17.28
C PHE A 39 -7.84 8.18 18.13
N ALA A 40 -6.66 8.24 17.50
CA ALA A 40 -5.40 8.15 18.21
C ALA A 40 -5.14 9.34 19.13
N TYR A 41 -5.60 10.54 18.77
CA TYR A 41 -5.56 11.73 19.62
C TYR A 41 -6.41 11.59 20.88
N VAL A 42 -7.65 11.09 20.76
CA VAL A 42 -8.58 10.95 21.88
C VAL A 42 -8.26 9.74 22.75
N ALA A 43 -7.86 8.62 22.15
CA ALA A 43 -7.64 7.35 22.84
C ALA A 43 -6.37 6.65 22.34
N PRO A 44 -5.17 7.17 22.65
CA PRO A 44 -3.90 6.67 22.10
C PRO A 44 -3.64 5.19 22.45
N HIS A 45 -4.00 4.75 23.67
CA HIS A 45 -3.84 3.37 24.09
C HIS A 45 -4.73 2.38 23.30
N LEU A 46 -5.96 2.78 22.95
CA LEU A 46 -6.84 1.97 22.10
C LEU A 46 -6.41 1.99 20.63
N ALA A 47 -5.90 3.12 20.14
CA ALA A 47 -5.34 3.19 18.79
C ALA A 47 -4.11 2.29 18.65
N GLN A 48 -3.27 2.23 19.68
CA GLN A 48 -2.09 1.36 19.69
C GLN A 48 -2.46 -0.14 19.71
N SER A 49 -3.56 -0.52 20.35
CA SER A 49 -4.04 -1.93 20.36
C SER A 49 -4.86 -2.30 19.13
N ASN A 50 -5.66 -1.37 18.57
CA ASN A 50 -6.52 -1.63 17.41
C ASN A 50 -5.78 -1.56 16.07
N PHE A 51 -4.80 -0.66 15.95
CA PHE A 51 -3.97 -0.53 14.75
C PHE A 51 -2.60 -1.19 14.95
N ASN A 52 -2.56 -2.25 15.76
CA ASN A 52 -1.37 -3.04 16.03
C ASN A 52 -0.91 -3.74 14.73
N GLY A 53 -0.26 -2.97 13.86
CA GLY A 53 0.21 -3.44 12.57
C GLY A 53 -0.83 -3.52 11.44
N GLY A 54 -1.86 -2.67 11.40
CA GLY A 54 -2.91 -2.72 10.37
C GLY A 54 -2.39 -2.56 8.94
N PHE A 55 -2.83 -3.46 8.03
CA PHE A 55 -2.57 -3.61 6.57
C PHE A 55 -1.10 -3.62 6.10
N LEU A 56 -0.24 -2.87 6.76
CA LEU A 56 1.13 -2.51 6.41
C LEU A 56 2.19 -3.42 7.05
N LEU A 57 1.80 -4.25 8.04
CA LEU A 57 2.74 -4.82 9.01
C LEU A 57 2.42 -6.28 9.42
N GLY A 58 1.35 -6.86 8.87
CA GLY A 58 0.85 -8.17 9.31
C GLY A 58 1.70 -9.37 8.87
N GLU A 59 2.48 -9.24 7.80
CA GLU A 59 3.18 -10.38 7.19
C GLU A 59 4.67 -10.18 6.92
N LEU A 60 5.26 -9.06 7.36
CA LEU A 60 6.65 -8.75 7.06
C LEU A 60 7.61 -9.32 8.12
N ASP A 61 7.92 -10.61 7.97
CA ASP A 61 8.93 -11.32 8.77
C ASP A 61 10.27 -11.45 8.01
N ALA A 62 10.66 -10.38 7.30
CA ALA A 62 11.90 -10.33 6.54
C ALA A 62 13.10 -10.08 7.47
N LYS A 63 13.97 -11.08 7.66
CA LYS A 63 15.19 -10.94 8.46
C LYS A 63 16.42 -11.06 7.57
N ILE A 64 17.27 -10.03 7.56
CA ILE A 64 18.60 -10.13 6.95
C ILE A 64 19.49 -10.93 7.90
N GLN A 65 19.94 -12.10 7.46
CA GLN A 65 20.86 -12.93 8.23
C GLN A 65 22.30 -12.53 7.90
N VAL A 66 23.00 -11.89 8.85
CA VAL A 66 24.39 -11.49 8.62
C VAL A 66 25.27 -12.75 8.58
N PRO A 67 25.96 -13.03 7.46
CA PRO A 67 26.81 -14.21 7.36
C PRO A 67 28.17 -13.92 7.99
N GLN A 68 28.91 -14.97 8.35
CA GLN A 68 30.30 -14.85 8.77
C GLN A 68 31.22 -14.38 7.63
N THR A 69 30.81 -14.60 6.37
CA THR A 69 31.56 -14.16 5.19
C THR A 69 30.58 -13.80 4.08
N ILE A 70 30.75 -12.63 3.46
CA ILE A 70 29.93 -12.21 2.32
C ILE A 70 30.43 -12.94 1.08
N THR A 71 29.60 -13.83 0.53
CA THR A 71 29.88 -14.56 -0.72
C THR A 71 28.84 -14.21 -1.77
N LEU A 72 29.16 -14.43 -3.05
CA LEU A 72 28.18 -14.25 -4.13
C LEU A 72 26.94 -15.14 -3.93
N VAL A 73 27.15 -16.38 -3.48
CA VAL A 73 26.08 -17.33 -3.17
C VAL A 73 25.18 -16.82 -2.04
N TYR A 74 25.77 -16.25 -0.99
CA TYR A 74 25.00 -15.60 0.07
C TYR A 74 24.18 -14.41 -0.47
N LEU A 75 24.79 -13.55 -1.29
CA LEU A 75 24.11 -12.38 -1.86
C LEU A 75 22.93 -12.79 -2.74
N GLU A 76 23.12 -13.82 -3.57
CA GLU A 76 22.05 -14.39 -4.40
C GLU A 76 20.92 -14.97 -3.54
N ASN A 77 21.25 -15.82 -2.56
CA ASN A 77 20.26 -16.45 -1.69
C ASN A 77 19.48 -15.44 -0.86
N GLN A 78 20.17 -14.44 -0.29
CA GLN A 78 19.54 -13.45 0.58
C GLN A 78 18.75 -12.42 -0.23
N PHE A 79 19.36 -11.77 -1.22
CA PHE A 79 18.75 -10.61 -1.87
C PHE A 79 17.90 -10.94 -3.08
N ILE A 80 18.19 -12.04 -3.80
CA ILE A 80 17.41 -12.44 -4.97
C ILE A 80 16.35 -13.44 -4.55
N HIS A 81 16.74 -14.58 -3.98
CA HIS A 81 15.79 -15.66 -3.70
C HIS A 81 14.89 -15.36 -2.50
N TYR A 82 15.46 -15.02 -1.35
CA TYR A 82 14.67 -14.77 -0.14
C TYR A 82 13.87 -13.46 -0.20
N LEU A 83 14.53 -12.31 -0.36
CA LEU A 83 13.82 -11.02 -0.43
C LEU A 83 12.93 -10.89 -1.68
N GLY A 84 13.29 -11.54 -2.79
CA GLY A 84 12.42 -11.65 -3.96
C GLY A 84 11.14 -12.44 -3.65
N ALA A 85 11.25 -13.57 -2.95
CA ALA A 85 10.09 -14.36 -2.53
C ALA A 85 9.18 -13.60 -1.55
N VAL A 86 9.75 -12.85 -0.61
CA VAL A 86 8.97 -12.00 0.32
C VAL A 86 8.24 -10.89 -0.45
N SER A 87 8.94 -10.16 -1.32
CA SER A 87 8.33 -9.12 -2.18
C SER A 87 7.19 -9.70 -3.02
N TRP A 88 7.39 -10.89 -3.58
CA TRP A 88 6.37 -11.56 -4.38
C TRP A 88 5.15 -11.96 -3.54
N GLY A 89 5.35 -12.48 -2.33
CA GLY A 89 4.28 -12.81 -1.40
C GLY A 89 3.40 -11.59 -1.07
N LEU A 90 4.03 -10.46 -0.73
CA LEU A 90 3.35 -9.20 -0.46
C LEU A 90 2.54 -8.72 -1.67
N PHE A 91 3.15 -8.73 -2.85
CA PHE A 91 2.47 -8.36 -4.10
C PHE A 91 1.23 -9.23 -4.35
N VAL A 92 1.34 -10.55 -4.25
CA VAL A 92 0.23 -11.47 -4.48
C VAL A 92 -0.89 -11.28 -3.45
N ASN A 93 -0.54 -11.08 -2.18
CA ASN A 93 -1.51 -10.85 -1.12
C ASN A 93 -2.29 -9.53 -1.34
N ASN A 94 -1.57 -8.45 -1.64
CA ASN A 94 -2.17 -7.15 -1.93
C ASN A 94 -3.03 -7.18 -3.19
N MET A 95 -2.63 -7.94 -4.22
CA MET A 95 -3.43 -8.17 -5.43
C MET A 95 -4.72 -8.94 -5.15
N ARG A 96 -4.63 -10.05 -4.40
CA ARG A 96 -5.81 -10.84 -4.01
C ARG A 96 -6.81 -9.99 -3.24
N THR A 97 -6.31 -9.20 -2.29
CA THR A 97 -7.13 -8.31 -1.48
C THR A 97 -7.76 -7.20 -2.33
N SER A 98 -7.00 -6.62 -3.26
CA SER A 98 -7.51 -5.62 -4.21
C SER A 98 -8.64 -6.18 -5.08
N PHE A 99 -8.50 -7.41 -5.60
CA PHE A 99 -9.59 -8.04 -6.36
C PHE A 99 -10.81 -8.36 -5.49
N LEU A 100 -10.60 -8.80 -4.25
CA LEU A 100 -11.70 -9.00 -3.31
C LEU A 100 -12.46 -7.69 -3.07
N CYS A 101 -11.75 -6.58 -2.85
CA CYS A 101 -12.34 -5.25 -2.72
C CYS A 101 -13.14 -4.87 -3.98
N ILE A 102 -12.55 -4.99 -5.17
CA ILE A 102 -13.17 -4.53 -6.43
C ILE A 102 -14.39 -5.36 -6.79
N PHE A 103 -14.30 -6.68 -6.72
CA PHE A 103 -15.34 -7.55 -7.25
C PHE A 103 -16.37 -7.99 -6.22
N SER A 104 -16.05 -8.00 -4.92
CA SER A 104 -17.03 -8.33 -3.87
C SER A 104 -17.48 -7.13 -3.05
N GLY A 105 -16.70 -6.05 -2.98
CA GLY A 105 -16.95 -4.89 -2.10
C GLY A 105 -16.74 -5.15 -0.61
N ILE A 106 -16.83 -6.40 -0.15
CA ILE A 106 -16.83 -6.79 1.27
C ILE A 106 -15.57 -6.31 1.98
N ALA A 107 -14.41 -6.43 1.34
CA ALA A 107 -13.13 -6.10 1.95
C ALA A 107 -12.83 -4.60 1.99
N ILE A 108 -13.55 -3.73 1.27
CA ILE A 108 -13.22 -2.30 1.18
C ILE A 108 -13.20 -1.64 2.55
N VAL A 109 -14.24 -1.87 3.36
CA VAL A 109 -14.36 -1.24 4.68
C VAL A 109 -13.26 -1.74 5.64
N PRO A 110 -13.17 -3.03 5.98
CA PRO A 110 -12.20 -3.49 6.98
C PRO A 110 -10.76 -3.32 6.53
N VAL A 111 -10.47 -3.50 5.23
CA VAL A 111 -9.09 -3.49 4.72
C VAL A 111 -8.65 -2.09 4.32
N VAL A 112 -9.34 -1.44 3.38
CA VAL A 112 -8.89 -0.17 2.80
C VAL A 112 -9.19 0.99 3.74
N LEU A 113 -10.44 1.10 4.19
CA LEU A 113 -10.87 2.25 4.97
C LEU A 113 -10.31 2.22 6.40
N ILE A 114 -10.48 1.08 7.08
CA ILE A 114 -10.03 0.95 8.48
C ILE A 114 -8.55 0.57 8.56
N SER A 115 -8.14 -0.56 7.98
CA SER A 115 -6.80 -1.10 8.22
C SER A 115 -5.68 -0.34 7.51
N LEU A 116 -5.95 0.36 6.41
CA LEU A 116 -4.96 1.19 5.71
C LEU A 116 -5.13 2.68 6.00
N PHE A 117 -6.25 3.29 5.61
CA PHE A 117 -6.41 4.75 5.72
C PHE A 117 -6.46 5.24 7.17
N SER A 118 -7.31 4.65 8.02
CA SER A 118 -7.37 5.02 9.43
C SER A 118 -6.11 4.61 10.21
N SER A 119 -5.55 3.44 9.94
CA SER A 119 -4.27 3.01 10.53
C SER A 119 -3.16 4.02 10.23
N LEU A 120 -3.04 4.49 8.98
CA LEU A 120 -2.03 5.49 8.61
C LEU A 120 -2.19 6.80 9.39
N GLY A 121 -3.42 7.28 9.54
CA GLY A 121 -3.70 8.47 10.36
C GLY A 121 -3.33 8.28 11.83
N ALA A 122 -3.67 7.13 12.41
CA ALA A 122 -3.35 6.79 13.79
C ALA A 122 -1.82 6.68 14.01
N VAL A 123 -1.12 5.99 13.11
CA VAL A 123 0.35 5.86 13.13
C VAL A 123 1.01 7.24 13.03
N THR A 124 0.51 8.14 12.18
CA THR A 124 1.05 9.51 12.10
C THR A 124 0.99 10.22 13.43
N TYR A 125 -0.16 10.18 14.13
CA TYR A 125 -0.29 10.82 15.43
C TYR A 125 0.66 10.20 16.48
N LEU A 126 0.71 8.87 16.54
CA LEU A 126 1.58 8.17 17.50
C LEU A 126 3.07 8.45 17.25
N LEU A 127 3.49 8.54 15.99
CA LEU A 127 4.85 8.95 15.63
C LEU A 127 5.12 10.40 16.05
N ILE A 128 4.18 11.32 15.82
CA ILE A 128 4.32 12.72 16.24
C ILE A 128 4.53 12.81 17.75
N LEU A 129 3.72 12.09 18.53
CA LEU A 129 3.87 12.05 19.99
C LEU A 129 5.23 11.52 20.42
N LYS A 130 5.72 10.45 19.76
CA LYS A 130 6.91 9.74 20.20
C LYS A 130 8.21 10.43 19.79
N VAL A 131 8.33 10.85 18.54
CA VAL A 131 9.60 11.33 17.96
C VAL A 131 9.56 12.81 17.58
N GLY A 132 8.43 13.48 17.78
CA GLY A 132 8.20 14.85 17.35
C GLY A 132 7.83 14.96 15.87
N ILE A 133 7.19 16.08 15.53
CA ILE A 133 6.56 16.32 14.21
C ILE A 133 7.54 16.12 13.06
N PHE A 134 8.72 16.74 13.12
CA PHE A 134 9.69 16.70 12.01
C PHE A 134 10.21 15.28 11.73
N LYS A 135 10.56 14.52 12.76
CA LYS A 135 11.03 13.14 12.61
C LYS A 135 9.90 12.20 12.16
N ALA A 136 8.69 12.40 12.65
CA ALA A 136 7.52 11.64 12.20
C ALA A 136 7.28 11.81 10.70
N PHE A 137 7.33 13.05 10.19
CA PHE A 137 7.23 13.31 8.75
C PHE A 137 8.33 12.64 7.95
N LEU A 138 9.59 12.69 8.41
CA LEU A 138 10.70 12.01 7.73
C LEU A 138 10.51 10.49 7.67
N ILE A 139 10.01 9.87 8.75
CA ILE A 139 9.75 8.42 8.81
C ILE A 139 8.64 8.02 7.83
N ILE A 140 7.53 8.77 7.83
CA ILE A 140 6.39 8.50 6.94
C ILE A 140 6.79 8.72 5.49
N PHE A 141 7.49 9.82 5.19
CA PHE A 141 7.93 10.13 3.83
C PHE A 141 9.01 9.16 3.34
N GLY A 142 9.92 8.73 4.23
CA GLY A 142 10.92 7.71 3.94
C GLY A 142 10.33 6.31 3.70
N SER A 143 9.09 6.08 4.13
CA SER A 143 8.33 4.86 3.87
C SER A 143 7.61 4.94 2.51
N PHE A 144 8.38 5.13 1.43
CA PHE A 144 7.84 5.39 0.09
C PHE A 144 6.85 4.33 -0.41
N HIS A 145 6.98 3.07 0.00
CA HIS A 145 6.03 2.01 -0.36
C HIS A 145 4.58 2.38 0.04
N LEU A 146 4.39 3.03 1.19
CA LEU A 146 3.08 3.45 1.70
C LEU A 146 2.35 4.37 0.72
N TYR A 147 3.08 5.26 0.04
CA TYR A 147 2.48 6.15 -0.96
C TYR A 147 1.87 5.34 -2.11
N PHE A 148 2.59 4.33 -2.61
CA PHE A 148 2.12 3.48 -3.69
C PHE A 148 0.92 2.61 -3.28
N GLU A 149 0.92 2.11 -2.04
CA GLU A 149 -0.20 1.32 -1.49
C GLU A 149 -1.46 2.16 -1.28
N VAL A 150 -1.33 3.35 -0.68
CA VAL A 150 -2.45 4.29 -0.52
C VAL A 150 -3.02 4.69 -1.87
N LEU A 151 -2.14 4.94 -2.86
CA LEU A 151 -2.57 5.25 -4.22
C LEU A 151 -3.30 4.07 -4.87
N ALA A 152 -2.77 2.85 -4.76
CA ALA A 152 -3.41 1.64 -5.26
C ALA A 152 -4.79 1.42 -4.59
N ALA A 153 -4.89 1.64 -3.29
CA ALA A 153 -6.12 1.50 -2.54
C ALA A 153 -7.20 2.53 -2.94
N MET A 154 -6.80 3.77 -3.24
CA MET A 154 -7.73 4.76 -3.83
C MET A 154 -8.21 4.31 -5.22
N LEU A 155 -7.32 3.76 -6.05
CA LEU A 155 -7.69 3.21 -7.36
C LEU A 155 -8.59 1.97 -7.24
N VAL A 156 -8.45 1.17 -6.19
CA VAL A 156 -9.35 0.05 -5.87
C VAL A 156 -10.78 0.55 -5.64
N ILE A 157 -10.95 1.66 -4.91
CA ILE A 157 -12.27 2.30 -4.72
C ILE A 157 -12.83 2.76 -6.07
N ASP A 158 -12.03 3.42 -6.91
CA ASP A 158 -12.47 3.87 -8.24
C ASP A 158 -12.88 2.70 -9.14
N ALA A 159 -12.10 1.62 -9.16
CA ALA A 159 -12.42 0.41 -9.91
C ALA A 159 -13.72 -0.25 -9.42
N PHE A 160 -13.91 -0.33 -8.10
CA PHE A 160 -15.15 -0.82 -7.50
C PHE A 160 -16.36 0.01 -7.94
N LEU A 161 -16.29 1.34 -7.82
CA LEU A 161 -17.38 2.24 -8.18
C LEU A 161 -17.72 2.16 -9.67
N LYS A 162 -16.72 2.07 -10.55
CA LYS A 162 -16.96 1.91 -11.99
C LYS A 162 -17.55 0.55 -12.33
N PHE A 163 -17.06 -0.52 -11.71
CA PHE A 163 -17.56 -1.88 -11.94
C PHE A 163 -19.03 -2.00 -11.52
N TYR A 164 -19.34 -1.67 -10.27
CA TYR A 164 -20.71 -1.78 -9.75
C TYR A 164 -21.65 -0.73 -10.33
N GLY A 165 -21.17 0.50 -10.57
CA GLY A 165 -21.96 1.55 -11.21
C GLY A 165 -22.40 1.15 -12.62
N SER A 166 -21.48 0.62 -13.44
CA SER A 166 -21.83 0.15 -14.79
C SER A 166 -22.67 -1.13 -14.78
N PHE A 167 -22.47 -2.01 -13.81
CA PHE A 167 -23.29 -3.21 -13.62
C PHE A 167 -24.76 -2.85 -13.31
N LEU A 168 -25.00 -1.97 -12.33
CA LEU A 168 -26.34 -1.53 -11.97
C LEU A 168 -27.07 -0.85 -13.14
N ILE A 169 -26.35 -0.03 -13.91
CA ILE A 169 -26.89 0.60 -15.10
C ILE A 169 -27.26 -0.46 -16.16
N SER A 170 -26.43 -1.49 -16.35
CA SER A 170 -26.71 -2.55 -17.33
C SER A 170 -27.96 -3.36 -16.99
N ILE A 171 -28.23 -3.58 -15.70
CA ILE A 171 -29.49 -4.20 -15.23
C ILE A 171 -30.67 -3.30 -15.58
N ARG A 172 -30.56 -1.99 -15.28
CA ARG A 172 -31.63 -1.02 -15.55
C ARG A 172 -31.92 -0.88 -17.05
N GLU A 173 -30.90 -0.91 -17.88
CA GLU A 173 -31.00 -0.77 -19.34
C GLU A 173 -31.34 -2.10 -20.05
N GLY A 174 -31.32 -3.24 -19.34
CA GLY A 174 -31.49 -4.57 -19.93
C GLY A 174 -30.41 -4.93 -20.97
N SER A 175 -29.25 -4.27 -20.93
CA SER A 175 -28.21 -4.36 -21.96
C SER A 175 -26.81 -4.38 -21.35
N THR A 176 -26.02 -5.38 -21.73
CA THR A 176 -24.64 -5.55 -21.26
C THR A 176 -23.62 -4.72 -22.05
N ARG A 177 -24.04 -4.02 -23.12
CA ARG A 177 -23.13 -3.28 -24.00
C ARG A 177 -22.33 -2.22 -23.24
N ARG A 178 -23.00 -1.45 -22.38
CA ARG A 178 -22.37 -0.40 -21.57
C ARG A 178 -21.42 -0.98 -20.54
N PHE A 179 -21.83 -2.03 -19.84
CA PHE A 179 -21.00 -2.73 -18.87
C PHE A 179 -19.72 -3.29 -19.50
N LYS A 180 -19.82 -4.00 -20.63
CA LYS A 180 -18.65 -4.53 -21.36
C LYS A 180 -17.67 -3.42 -21.75
N ASN A 181 -18.17 -2.30 -22.26
CA ASN A 181 -17.34 -1.16 -22.62
C ASN A 181 -16.66 -0.55 -21.39
N GLU A 182 -17.37 -0.37 -20.28
CA GLU A 182 -16.79 0.18 -19.05
C GLU A 182 -15.75 -0.76 -18.43
N VAL A 183 -15.95 -2.08 -18.50
CA VAL A 183 -14.94 -3.05 -18.04
C VAL A 183 -13.66 -2.93 -18.84
N ILE A 184 -13.73 -2.86 -20.17
CA ILE A 184 -12.57 -2.83 -21.06
C ILE A 184 -11.84 -1.48 -21.01
N TYR A 185 -12.58 -0.37 -21.07
CA TYR A 185 -12.00 0.97 -21.22
C TYR A 185 -11.93 1.77 -19.93
N GLY A 186 -12.67 1.36 -18.89
CA GLY A 186 -12.74 2.04 -17.60
C GLY A 186 -12.03 1.28 -16.48
N VAL A 187 -12.41 0.02 -16.25
CA VAL A 187 -11.91 -0.79 -15.11
C VAL A 187 -10.54 -1.39 -15.41
N LEU A 188 -10.35 -2.02 -16.57
CA LEU A 188 -9.10 -2.71 -16.90
C LEU A 188 -7.85 -1.80 -16.86
N PRO A 189 -7.87 -0.55 -17.35
CA PRO A 189 -6.73 0.35 -17.21
C PRO A 189 -6.38 0.65 -15.75
N ILE A 190 -7.40 0.81 -14.89
CA ILE A 190 -7.19 1.04 -13.45
C ILE A 190 -6.56 -0.20 -12.81
N LEU A 191 -7.02 -1.41 -13.16
CA LEU A 191 -6.41 -2.65 -12.68
C LEU A 191 -4.93 -2.75 -13.05
N LEU A 192 -4.56 -2.36 -14.28
CA LEU A 192 -3.16 -2.33 -14.69
C LEU A 192 -2.34 -1.32 -13.88
N SER A 193 -2.89 -0.14 -13.59
CA SER A 193 -2.25 0.84 -12.71
C SER A 193 -2.07 0.30 -11.29
N ILE A 194 -3.09 -0.37 -10.73
CA ILE A 194 -3.01 -1.04 -9.41
C ILE A 194 -1.89 -2.08 -9.40
N ILE A 195 -1.82 -2.94 -10.42
CA ILE A 195 -0.77 -3.97 -10.53
C ILE A 195 0.62 -3.34 -10.50
N VAL A 196 0.84 -2.28 -11.28
CA VAL A 196 2.14 -1.60 -11.32
C VAL A 196 2.47 -0.95 -9.97
N LEU A 197 1.50 -0.27 -9.35
CA LEU A 197 1.69 0.36 -8.05
C LEU A 197 2.03 -0.66 -6.97
N LEU A 198 1.29 -1.76 -6.89
CA LEU A 198 1.53 -2.80 -5.87
C LEU A 198 2.84 -3.55 -6.09
N ALA A 199 3.24 -3.78 -7.34
CA ALA A 199 4.55 -4.38 -7.63
C ALA A 199 5.70 -3.48 -7.17
N VAL A 200 5.61 -2.17 -7.46
CA VAL A 200 6.61 -1.19 -7.00
C VAL A 200 6.58 -1.06 -5.48
N ALA A 201 5.39 -1.02 -4.87
CA ALA A 201 5.22 -0.97 -3.42
C ALA A 201 5.93 -2.14 -2.74
N ALA A 202 5.65 -3.37 -3.17
CA ALA A 202 6.22 -4.57 -2.55
C ALA A 202 7.77 -4.62 -2.66
N VAL A 203 8.32 -4.23 -3.82
CA VAL A 203 9.78 -4.13 -3.98
C VAL A 203 10.35 -3.06 -3.05
N LEU A 204 9.73 -1.88 -2.97
CA LEU A 204 10.21 -0.82 -2.07
C LEU A 204 10.07 -1.22 -0.59
N GLU A 205 8.99 -1.87 -0.21
CA GLU A 205 8.75 -2.32 1.15
C GLU A 205 9.87 -3.26 1.63
N VAL A 206 10.29 -4.20 0.78
CA VAL A 206 11.33 -5.17 1.13
C VAL A 206 12.75 -4.62 0.93
N PHE A 207 13.02 -3.87 -0.14
CA PHE A 207 14.40 -3.46 -0.46
C PHE A 207 14.74 -2.06 0.06
N TRP A 208 13.79 -1.12 0.07
CA TRP A 208 14.05 0.24 0.52
C TRP A 208 13.88 0.39 2.02
N SER A 209 12.79 -0.13 2.56
CA SER A 209 12.47 0.05 3.98
C SER A 209 13.47 -0.71 4.87
N THR A 210 13.99 -1.85 4.40
CA THR A 210 15.01 -2.64 5.13
C THR A 210 16.36 -1.94 5.17
N TRP A 211 16.67 -1.10 4.19
CA TRP A 211 17.91 -0.33 4.12
C TRP A 211 17.87 0.95 4.98
N TRP A 212 16.77 1.70 4.96
CA TRP A 212 16.67 2.96 5.72
C TRP A 212 16.55 2.77 7.22
N VAL A 213 15.82 1.75 7.67
CA VAL A 213 15.74 1.41 9.09
C VAL A 213 17.13 1.03 9.61
N TYR A 214 17.87 0.22 8.85
CA TYR A 214 19.23 -0.19 9.20
C TYR A 214 20.21 1.00 9.34
N ILE A 215 20.13 1.99 8.45
CA ILE A 215 21.00 3.17 8.47
C ILE A 215 20.64 4.12 9.63
N LEU A 216 19.36 4.29 9.95
CA LEU A 216 18.93 5.29 10.93
C LEU A 216 18.99 4.78 12.38
N THR A 217 18.86 3.47 12.64
CA THR A 217 18.78 2.94 14.02
C THR A 217 20.10 2.45 14.60
N HIS A 218 21.21 2.43 13.84
CA HIS A 218 22.58 2.05 14.27
C HIS A 218 22.72 0.72 15.04
N SER A 219 21.66 -0.08 15.06
CA SER A 219 21.52 -1.36 15.75
C SER A 219 20.48 -2.18 15.00
N HIS A 220 20.65 -3.50 14.97
CA HIS A 220 19.71 -4.45 14.39
C HIS A 220 18.38 -4.37 15.16
N VAL A 221 17.53 -3.42 14.79
CA VAL A 221 16.17 -3.37 15.25
C VAL A 221 15.39 -4.26 14.29
N SER A 222 14.89 -5.41 14.78
CA SER A 222 13.98 -6.23 13.98
C SER A 222 12.80 -5.39 13.53
N TRP A 223 12.18 -5.70 12.39
CA TRP A 223 10.99 -4.97 11.94
C TRP A 223 9.92 -4.90 13.04
N GLN A 224 9.70 -6.02 13.73
CA GLN A 224 8.92 -6.05 14.96
C GLN A 224 9.46 -5.10 16.03
N ASN A 225 10.75 -4.99 16.33
CA ASN A 225 11.25 -4.02 17.31
C ASN A 225 11.34 -2.58 16.79
N PHE A 226 11.21 -2.30 15.50
CA PHE A 226 11.15 -0.94 14.97
C PHE A 226 9.72 -0.43 15.08
N TYR A 227 8.77 -1.30 14.73
CA TYR A 227 7.34 -1.02 14.79
C TYR A 227 6.71 -1.27 16.18
N LEU A 228 7.16 -2.27 16.93
CA LEU A 228 6.91 -2.53 18.36
C LEU A 228 7.98 -1.93 19.27
N GLY A 229 9.03 -1.29 18.75
CA GLY A 229 9.89 -0.40 19.56
C GLY A 229 9.14 0.83 20.01
N LEU A 230 7.97 1.10 19.43
CA LEU A 230 6.89 1.91 20.01
C LEU A 230 6.34 1.34 21.33
N TYR A 231 6.47 0.04 21.59
CA TYR A 231 6.15 -0.63 22.87
C TYR A 231 7.35 -0.81 23.83
N SER A 232 8.61 -0.70 23.38
CA SER A 232 9.77 -0.74 24.30
C SER A 232 10.08 0.60 24.97
N CYS A 233 9.35 1.66 24.62
CA CYS A 233 9.30 2.89 25.39
C CYS A 233 8.04 2.86 26.28
N ILE A 234 8.05 1.97 27.28
CA ILE A 234 7.27 2.19 28.49
C ILE A 234 7.71 3.55 29.02
N VAL A 235 6.87 4.56 28.81
CA VAL A 235 6.91 5.76 29.63
C VAL A 235 6.56 5.27 31.04
N ARG A 236 7.57 5.24 31.90
CA ARG A 236 7.33 5.57 33.30
C ARG A 236 7.17 7.07 33.39
#